data_AF-A0A836C491-F1
#
_entry.id   AF-A0A836C491-F1
#
_cell.length_a   1.000
_cell.length_b   1.000
_cell.length_c   1.000
_cell.angle_alpha   90.00
_cell.angle_beta   90.00
_cell.angle_gamma   90.00
#
_symmetry.space_group_name_H-M   'P 1'
#
loop_
_entity.id
_entity.type
_entity.pdbx_description
1 polymer ?
#
loop_
_entity_poly.entity_id
_entity_poly.type
_entity_poly.pdbx_seq_one_letter_code
_entity_poly.pdbx_strand_id
1 'polypeptide(L)'
;MATRAGSDGIGQEAPVSQVPTTDLRILFLIVRFCEAVDRGPSITPQALDAMLFGDGSDAPHLQGYFEHCSNGRSVLSRSNVRILDGIRVPCNGTLGDGGGTLYGPRRWRTSSCAFEDTFAWGELAAGQARQRLGDAEFER
;
A
#
# COMPACT_ATOMS: atom_id res chain seq x y z
N MET A 1 -47.63 52.45 2.48
CA MET A 1 -46.18 52.68 2.67
C MET A 1 -45.77 51.96 3.95
N ALA A 2 -45.24 50.75 3.83
CA ALA A 2 -44.60 50.00 4.91
C ALA A 2 -43.76 48.90 4.24
N THR A 3 -42.45 49.15 4.15
CA THR A 3 -41.45 48.22 3.61
C THR A 3 -40.91 47.39 4.78
N ARG A 4 -41.02 46.07 4.72
CA ARG A 4 -40.37 45.16 5.68
C ARG A 4 -39.15 44.54 5.02
N ALA A 5 -37.97 44.84 5.60
CA ALA A 5 -36.70 44.14 5.44
C ALA A 5 -36.86 42.65 5.75
N GLY A 6 -36.05 41.70 5.28
CA GLY A 6 -34.71 41.73 4.73
C GLY A 6 -34.19 40.31 4.96
N SER A 7 -33.85 39.63 3.86
CA SER A 7 -33.55 38.22 3.71
C SER A 7 -32.25 37.77 4.39
N ASP A 8 -32.32 36.55 4.95
CA ASP A 8 -31.33 35.48 4.88
C ASP A 8 -29.86 35.82 5.21
N GLY A 9 -29.52 35.65 6.48
CA GLY A 9 -28.14 35.44 6.91
C GLY A 9 -27.67 34.05 6.48
N ILE A 10 -27.09 33.97 5.28
CA ILE A 10 -26.35 32.80 4.82
C ILE A 10 -25.13 32.65 5.74
N GLY A 11 -25.11 31.58 6.52
CA GLY A 11 -23.92 31.15 7.25
C GLY A 11 -22.78 30.95 6.27
N GLN A 12 -21.75 31.79 6.39
CA GLN A 12 -20.50 31.67 5.66
C GLN A 12 -19.82 30.37 6.13
N GLU A 13 -19.96 29.29 5.35
CA GLU A 13 -19.09 28.13 5.48
C GLU A 13 -17.66 28.62 5.26
N ALA A 14 -16.85 28.55 6.31
CA ALA A 14 -15.44 28.85 6.23
C ALA A 14 -14.82 27.97 5.12
N PRO A 15 -13.90 28.51 4.29
CA PRO A 15 -13.24 27.71 3.29
C PRO A 15 -12.56 26.53 3.98
N VAL A 16 -12.93 25.30 3.59
CA VAL A 16 -12.26 24.08 4.02
C VAL A 16 -10.79 24.27 3.67
N SER A 17 -9.97 24.54 4.68
CA SER A 17 -8.53 24.64 4.53
C SER A 17 -8.05 23.32 3.96
N GLN A 18 -7.74 23.28 2.67
CA GLN A 18 -7.13 22.13 2.03
C GLN A 18 -5.72 21.98 2.59
N VAL A 19 -5.61 21.30 3.74
CA VAL A 19 -4.34 20.77 4.21
C VAL A 19 -3.81 19.93 3.06
N PRO A 20 -2.55 20.12 2.63
CA PRO A 20 -1.98 19.35 1.54
C PRO A 20 -2.24 17.87 1.79
N THR A 21 -3.00 17.23 0.91
CA THR A 21 -2.99 15.78 0.76
C THR A 21 -1.54 15.45 0.48
N THR A 22 -0.80 14.93 1.46
CA THR A 22 0.50 14.33 1.18
C THR A 22 0.22 13.30 0.10
N ASP A 23 0.90 13.41 -1.05
CA ASP A 23 0.77 12.46 -2.17
C ASP A 23 1.20 11.07 -1.65
N LEU A 24 0.26 10.35 -1.05
CA LEU A 24 0.49 9.04 -0.47
C LEU A 24 0.73 8.09 -1.64
N ARG A 25 1.95 7.59 -1.77
CA ARG A 25 2.29 6.58 -2.78
C ARG A 25 2.44 5.23 -2.11
N ILE A 26 1.75 4.23 -2.63
CA ILE A 26 1.77 2.88 -2.05
C ILE A 26 2.12 1.86 -3.13
N LEU A 27 3.15 1.06 -2.86
CA LEU A 27 3.51 -0.09 -3.66
C LEU A 27 3.06 -1.37 -2.93
N PHE A 28 2.11 -2.10 -3.52
CA PHE A 28 1.72 -3.43 -3.07
C PHE A 28 2.52 -4.48 -3.82
N LEU A 29 3.18 -5.37 -3.07
CA LEU A 29 3.96 -6.47 -3.62
C LEU A 29 3.20 -7.78 -3.41
N ILE A 30 2.79 -8.42 -4.50
CA ILE A 30 2.20 -9.76 -4.47
C ILE A 30 3.34 -10.77 -4.51
N VAL A 31 3.53 -11.44 -3.38
CA VAL A 31 4.64 -12.38 -3.15
C VAL A 31 4.19 -13.83 -3.34
N ARG A 32 5.06 -14.63 -3.95
CA ARG A 32 4.94 -16.09 -4.00
C ARG A 32 6.04 -16.71 -3.18
N PHE A 33 5.67 -17.59 -2.24
CA PHE A 33 6.63 -18.29 -1.41
C PHE A 33 7.00 -19.65 -2.00
N CYS A 34 8.25 -20.07 -1.75
CA CYS A 34 8.69 -21.47 -1.87
C CYS A 34 8.73 -22.08 -3.28
N GLU A 35 8.79 -21.28 -4.36
CA GLU A 35 8.75 -21.76 -5.76
C GLU A 35 7.64 -22.77 -6.08
N ALA A 36 6.68 -22.98 -5.18
CA ALA A 36 5.67 -24.00 -5.33
C ALA A 36 4.85 -23.64 -6.56
N VAL A 37 5.13 -24.34 -7.65
CA VAL A 37 4.51 -24.12 -8.96
C VAL A 37 2.99 -24.27 -8.83
N ASP A 38 2.55 -25.10 -7.87
CA ASP A 38 1.15 -25.42 -7.56
C ASP A 38 0.50 -24.51 -6.51
N ARG A 39 1.26 -23.61 -5.86
CA ARG A 39 0.70 -22.57 -4.99
C ARG A 39 0.95 -21.23 -5.69
N GLY A 40 -0.08 -20.78 -6.41
CA GLY A 40 -0.14 -19.43 -6.94
C GLY A 40 0.04 -18.38 -5.83
N PRO A 41 0.24 -17.10 -6.17
CA PRO A 41 0.15 -16.05 -5.18
C PRO A 41 -1.18 -16.16 -4.43
N SER A 42 -1.20 -15.79 -3.16
CA SER A 42 -2.41 -15.86 -2.32
C SER A 42 -3.55 -14.99 -2.84
N ILE A 43 -3.25 -14.07 -3.77
CA ILE A 43 -4.19 -13.15 -4.41
C ILE A 43 -3.71 -12.82 -5.82
N THR A 44 -4.63 -12.61 -6.77
CA THR A 44 -4.30 -12.07 -8.10
C THR A 44 -4.23 -10.54 -8.06
N PRO A 45 -3.53 -9.88 -8.99
CA PRO A 45 -3.54 -8.42 -9.08
C PRO A 45 -4.95 -7.82 -9.17
N GLN A 46 -5.86 -8.48 -9.90
CA GLN A 46 -7.24 -8.03 -10.07
C GLN A 46 -8.05 -8.16 -8.78
N ALA A 47 -7.88 -9.27 -8.05
CA ALA A 47 -8.54 -9.44 -6.76
C ALA A 47 -8.02 -8.44 -5.72
N LEU A 48 -6.72 -8.10 -5.77
CA LEU A 48 -6.17 -7.04 -4.93
C LEU A 48 -6.72 -5.66 -5.33
N ASP A 49 -6.77 -5.32 -6.63
CA ASP A 49 -7.36 -4.06 -7.09
C ASP A 49 -8.82 -3.91 -6.61
N ALA A 50 -9.61 -4.99 -6.71
CA ALA A 50 -10.97 -5.03 -6.19
C ALA A 50 -11.03 -4.83 -4.66
N MET A 51 -10.12 -5.43 -3.90
CA MET A 51 -10.05 -5.23 -2.44
C MET A 51 -9.68 -3.77 -2.08
N LEU A 52 -8.85 -3.13 -2.89
CA LEU A 52 -8.39 -1.76 -2.65
C LEU A 52 -9.45 -0.72 -3.04
N PHE A 53 -10.09 -0.89 -4.19
CA PHE A 53 -10.91 0.15 -4.84
C PHE A 53 -12.36 -0.24 -5.08
N GLY A 54 -12.76 -1.46 -4.70
CA GLY A 54 -14.07 -2.03 -5.00
C GLY A 54 -14.17 -2.63 -6.40
N ASP A 55 -15.11 -3.56 -6.55
CA ASP A 55 -15.50 -4.22 -7.80
C ASP A 55 -16.91 -3.84 -8.27
N GLY A 56 -17.49 -2.80 -7.67
CA GLY A 56 -18.89 -2.39 -7.88
C GLY A 56 -19.89 -3.04 -6.92
N SER A 57 -19.43 -3.90 -6.00
CA SER A 57 -20.23 -4.33 -4.85
C SER A 57 -20.18 -3.31 -3.71
N ASP A 58 -21.14 -3.40 -2.78
CA ASP A 58 -21.18 -2.60 -1.54
C ASP A 58 -20.21 -3.14 -0.45
N ALA A 59 -19.31 -4.06 -0.82
CA ALA A 59 -18.35 -4.61 0.12
C ALA A 59 -17.34 -3.53 0.58
N PRO A 60 -16.93 -3.51 1.86
CA PRO A 60 -15.90 -2.59 2.32
C PRO A 60 -14.59 -2.77 1.52
N HIS A 61 -14.05 -1.66 1.03
CA HIS A 61 -12.76 -1.64 0.32
C HIS A 61 -11.82 -0.62 0.97
N LEU A 62 -10.51 -0.80 0.76
CA LEU A 62 -9.50 -0.03 1.49
C LEU A 62 -9.57 1.47 1.20
N GLN A 63 -9.89 1.87 -0.03
CA GLN A 63 -10.07 3.27 -0.39
C GLN A 63 -11.14 3.95 0.48
N GLY A 64 -12.30 3.33 0.66
CA GLY A 64 -13.38 3.88 1.48
C GLY A 64 -12.98 3.97 2.96
N TYR A 65 -12.23 2.98 3.45
CA TYR A 65 -11.65 3.03 4.79
C TYR A 65 -10.67 4.21 4.96
N PHE A 66 -9.76 4.41 4.00
CA PHE A 66 -8.80 5.53 4.02
C PHE A 66 -9.52 6.87 4.00
N GLU A 67 -10.50 7.04 3.11
CA GLU A 67 -11.28 8.27 3.01
C GLU A 67 -12.04 8.55 4.31
N HIS A 68 -12.73 7.55 4.85
CA HIS A 68 -13.50 7.67 6.08
C HIS A 68 -12.61 8.00 7.30
N CYS A 69 -11.59 7.17 7.57
CA CYS A 69 -10.77 7.33 8.76
C CYS A 69 -9.82 8.55 8.69
N SER A 70 -9.45 9.00 7.49
CA SER A 70 -8.65 10.22 7.34
C SER A 70 -9.49 11.50 7.27
N ASN A 71 -10.83 11.40 7.25
CA ASN A 71 -11.74 12.51 6.94
C ASN A 71 -11.36 13.21 5.62
N GLY A 72 -11.07 12.42 4.58
CA GLY A 72 -10.69 12.90 3.25
C GLY A 72 -9.28 13.50 3.15
N ARG A 73 -8.48 13.49 4.22
CA ARG A 73 -7.12 14.06 4.22
C ARG A 73 -6.08 13.16 3.56
N SER A 74 -6.39 11.87 3.45
CA SER A 74 -5.57 10.88 2.75
C SER A 74 -6.45 10.15 1.76
N VAL A 75 -6.08 10.20 0.48
CA VAL A 75 -6.81 9.53 -0.59
C VAL A 75 -6.00 8.35 -1.09
N LEU A 76 -6.64 7.19 -1.13
CA LEU A 76 -6.12 6.03 -1.86
C LEU A 76 -6.79 5.99 -3.23
N SER A 77 -6.01 5.89 -4.30
CA SER A 77 -6.53 5.90 -5.67
C SER A 77 -5.66 5.06 -6.59
N ARG A 78 -6.18 4.68 -7.75
CA ARG A 78 -5.39 3.94 -8.75
C ARG A 78 -4.21 4.74 -9.31
N SER A 79 -4.20 6.07 -9.17
CA SER A 79 -3.09 6.92 -9.64
C SER A 79 -1.92 7.00 -8.65
N ASN A 80 -2.15 6.69 -7.37
CA ASN A 80 -1.12 6.73 -6.33
C ASN A 80 -0.79 5.35 -5.73
N VAL A 81 -1.41 4.31 -6.26
CA VAL A 81 -1.14 2.92 -5.92
C VAL A 81 -0.54 2.19 -7.11
N ARG A 82 0.47 1.38 -6.83
CA ARG A 82 1.03 0.44 -7.78
C ARG A 82 0.94 -0.97 -7.21
N ILE A 83 0.47 -1.91 -8.02
CA ILE A 83 0.47 -3.34 -7.69
C ILE A 83 1.55 -4.01 -8.54
N LEU A 84 2.51 -4.67 -7.88
CA LEU A 84 3.56 -5.44 -8.52
C LEU A 84 3.44 -6.91 -8.15
N ASP A 85 3.25 -7.75 -9.17
CA ASP A 85 3.21 -9.21 -9.04
C ASP A 85 4.49 -9.85 -9.62
N GLY A 86 4.68 -11.13 -9.36
CA GLY A 86 5.82 -11.94 -9.82
C GLY A 86 7.01 -11.89 -8.87
N ILE A 87 6.83 -11.37 -7.66
CA ILE A 87 7.87 -11.38 -6.62
C ILE A 87 7.96 -12.77 -6.01
N ARG A 88 9.17 -13.32 -5.91
CA ARG A 88 9.41 -14.70 -5.46
C ARG A 88 10.27 -14.73 -4.21
N VAL A 89 9.74 -15.23 -3.11
CA VAL A 89 10.49 -15.43 -1.87
C VAL A 89 10.83 -16.94 -1.74
N PRO A 90 12.11 -17.33 -1.71
CA PRO A 90 12.48 -18.74 -1.56
C PRO A 90 12.05 -19.27 -0.19
N CYS A 91 12.07 -20.60 0.02
CA CYS A 91 11.62 -21.17 1.30
C CYS A 91 12.49 -20.79 2.50
N ASN A 92 13.75 -20.47 2.26
CA ASN A 92 14.72 -20.08 3.26
C ASN A 92 15.90 -19.38 2.58
N GLY A 93 16.74 -18.76 3.39
CA GLY A 93 17.96 -18.14 2.93
C GLY A 93 18.71 -17.48 4.07
N THR A 94 19.71 -16.68 3.71
CA THR A 94 20.47 -15.85 4.65
C THR A 94 20.41 -14.41 4.18
N LEU A 95 20.02 -13.50 5.07
CA LEU A 95 20.06 -12.06 4.83
C LEU A 95 21.44 -11.53 5.22
N GLY A 96 22.10 -10.73 4.35
CA GLY A 96 23.37 -10.06 4.66
C GLY A 96 24.63 -10.59 3.95
N ASP A 97 24.50 -11.57 3.05
CA ASP A 97 25.65 -12.18 2.34
C ASP A 97 26.37 -11.24 1.34
N GLY A 98 25.82 -10.04 1.09
CA GLY A 98 26.33 -9.05 0.13
C GLY A 98 26.68 -7.67 0.70
N GLY A 99 26.64 -7.48 2.03
CA GLY A 99 27.02 -6.22 2.68
C GLY A 99 25.92 -5.61 3.55
N GLY A 100 26.09 -5.75 4.86
CA GLY A 100 25.65 -4.75 5.84
C GLY A 100 24.18 -4.75 6.23
N THR A 101 23.67 -5.83 6.81
CA THR A 101 22.58 -5.68 7.78
C THR A 101 23.17 -5.16 9.10
N LEU A 102 22.47 -4.28 9.82
CA LEU A 102 22.89 -3.80 11.16
C LEU A 102 23.12 -4.93 12.18
N TYR A 103 22.69 -6.15 11.84
CA TYR A 103 22.60 -7.28 12.75
C TYR A 103 23.34 -8.55 12.28
N GLY A 104 24.20 -8.44 11.25
CA GLY A 104 24.96 -9.57 10.72
C GLY A 104 24.13 -10.58 9.91
N PRO A 105 24.77 -11.66 9.41
CA PRO A 105 24.10 -12.66 8.59
C PRO A 105 23.02 -13.37 9.40
N ARG A 106 21.77 -13.35 8.91
CA ARG A 106 20.62 -13.95 9.59
C ARG A 106 19.93 -14.97 8.69
N ARG A 107 19.81 -16.20 9.20
CA ARG A 107 19.04 -17.24 8.53
C ARG A 107 17.56 -16.99 8.73
N TRP A 108 16.80 -17.19 7.66
CA TRP A 108 15.36 -17.03 7.68
C TRP A 108 14.68 -18.18 6.93
N ARG A 109 13.39 -18.39 7.21
CA ARG A 109 12.56 -19.44 6.63
C ARG A 109 11.09 -19.02 6.55
N THR A 110 10.39 -19.42 5.49
CA THR A 110 8.98 -19.06 5.23
C THR A 110 7.97 -19.83 6.07
N SER A 111 8.41 -20.89 6.74
CA SER A 111 7.60 -21.72 7.62
C SER A 111 7.53 -21.20 9.07
N SER A 112 8.10 -20.03 9.34
CA SER A 112 8.20 -19.43 10.67
C SER A 112 7.63 -18.01 10.65
N CYS A 113 7.06 -17.58 11.77
CA CYS A 113 6.50 -16.23 11.93
C CYS A 113 7.38 -15.35 12.83
N ALA A 114 8.66 -15.70 13.00
CA ALA A 114 9.56 -14.85 13.76
C ALA A 114 9.77 -13.52 13.02
N PHE A 115 9.96 -12.44 13.78
CA PHE A 115 10.19 -11.11 13.22
C PHE A 115 11.32 -11.10 12.18
N GLU A 116 12.39 -11.86 12.42
CA GLU A 116 13.53 -11.93 11.50
C GLU A 116 13.17 -12.56 10.16
N ASP A 117 12.27 -13.55 10.18
CA ASP A 117 11.79 -14.20 8.97
C ASP A 117 10.94 -13.24 8.16
N THR A 118 9.94 -12.61 8.78
CA THR A 118 9.03 -11.67 8.11
C THR A 118 9.77 -10.44 7.58
N PHE A 119 10.73 -9.93 8.34
CA PHE A 119 11.62 -8.86 7.90
C PHE A 119 12.42 -9.27 6.67
N ALA A 120 13.03 -10.46 6.68
CA ALA A 120 13.80 -10.96 5.54
C ALA A 120 12.94 -11.15 4.27
N TRP A 121 11.69 -11.59 4.42
CA TRP A 121 10.76 -11.68 3.27
C TRP A 121 10.49 -10.31 2.66
N GLY A 122 10.27 -9.30 3.50
CA GLY A 122 10.05 -7.91 3.10
C GLY A 122 11.25 -7.33 2.36
N GLU A 123 12.46 -7.49 2.90
CA GLU A 123 13.71 -7.02 2.28
C GLU A 123 13.95 -7.67 0.91
N LEU A 124 13.75 -8.98 0.78
CA LEU A 124 13.91 -9.69 -0.48
C LEU A 124 12.87 -9.26 -1.52
N ALA A 125 11.62 -9.08 -1.10
CA ALA A 125 10.56 -8.59 -1.96
C ALA A 125 10.84 -7.17 -2.45
N ALA A 126 11.27 -6.28 -1.55
CA ALA A 126 11.66 -4.91 -1.86
C ALA A 126 12.88 -4.87 -2.81
N GLY A 127 13.89 -5.70 -2.57
CA GLY A 127 15.07 -5.81 -3.44
C GLY A 127 14.71 -6.23 -4.87
N GLN A 128 13.85 -7.23 -5.03
CA GLN A 128 13.33 -7.63 -6.35
C GLN A 128 12.48 -6.54 -7.01
N ALA A 129 11.65 -5.85 -6.23
CA ALA A 129 10.85 -4.75 -6.73
C ALA A 129 11.72 -3.59 -7.22
N ARG A 130 12.78 -3.21 -6.49
CA ARG A 130 13.78 -2.21 -6.92
C ARG A 130 14.47 -2.59 -8.22
N GLN A 131 14.92 -3.84 -8.34
CA GLN A 131 15.54 -4.34 -9.58
C GLN A 131 14.61 -4.23 -10.80
N ARG A 132 13.29 -4.31 -10.60
CA ARG A 132 12.30 -4.27 -11.68
C ARG A 132 11.77 -2.88 -11.99
N LEU A 133 11.61 -2.04 -10.97
CA LEU A 133 11.02 -0.70 -11.10
C LEU A 133 12.08 0.40 -11.22
N GLY A 134 13.32 0.11 -10.82
CA GLY A 134 14.38 1.09 -10.67
C GLY A 134 14.29 1.83 -9.32
N ASP A 135 15.42 2.39 -8.88
CA ASP A 135 15.50 3.10 -7.59
C ASP A 135 14.67 4.39 -7.59
N ALA A 136 14.46 5.01 -8.75
CA ALA A 136 13.66 6.22 -8.90
C ALA A 136 12.18 6.05 -8.47
N GLU A 137 11.64 4.82 -8.44
CA GLU A 137 10.30 4.55 -7.92
C GLU A 137 10.27 4.56 -6.38
N PHE A 138 11.39 4.23 -5.74
CA PHE A 138 11.52 4.12 -4.28
C PHE A 138 12.00 5.41 -3.61
N GLU A 139 12.58 6.33 -4.39
CA GLU A 139 13.12 7.62 -3.93
C GLU A 139 12.17 8.81 -4.17
N ARG A 140 10.96 8.56 -4.69
CA ARG A 140 10.06 9.56 -5.25
C ARG A 140 8.90 9.96 -4.36
#